data_AF-A0AAU9N0H1-F1
#
_entry.id   AF-A0AAU9N0H1-F1
#
_cell.length_a   1.000
_cell.length_b   1.000
_cell.length_c   1.000
_cell.angle_alpha   90.00
_cell.angle_beta   90.00
_cell.angle_gamma   90.00
#
_symmetry.space_group_name_H-M   'P 1'
#
loop_
_entity.id
_entity.type
_entity.pdbx_description
1 polymer ?
#
loop_
_entity_poly.entity_id
_entity_poly.type
_entity_poly.pdbx_seq_one_letter_code
_entity_poly.pdbx_strand_id
1 'polypeptide(L)'
;MVEVEVALEANPKRCGSYDMPSGTGRTVVGQPLVGVGGSKDSGLVVTDFSPDLSSKPPEMTPSWNLKMGVELFVFRVYMKYKELYGWNDKKEIPNEGRLPDATKGNDHLREVFVETMGLEDIDIVTLSGGHTLGGAHKERSGFEGPWTSNPLIFDNSYFIELLAGEKKGLLKLPTDKALLEDPIFRPLVEKYAVDEDAFFADYAVSHMKLSELGFAKA
;
A
#
# COMPACT_ATOMS: atom_id res chain seq x y z
N MET A 1 0.56 -9.06 15.20
CA MET A 1 0.98 -9.56 13.86
C MET A 1 -0.14 -9.43 12.83
N VAL A 2 -1.38 -9.85 13.12
CA VAL A 2 -2.58 -9.53 12.29
C VAL A 2 -2.77 -8.01 12.11
N GLU A 3 -2.33 -7.22 13.09
CA GLU A 3 -2.44 -5.76 13.12
C GLU A 3 -1.58 -5.02 12.06
N VAL A 4 -0.43 -5.60 11.68
CA VAL A 4 0.52 -5.00 10.72
C VAL A 4 -0.01 -5.10 9.29
N GLU A 5 -0.62 -6.24 8.95
CA GLU A 5 -1.27 -6.49 7.66
C GLU A 5 -2.44 -5.52 7.43
N VAL A 6 -3.27 -5.33 8.45
CA VAL A 6 -4.42 -4.41 8.38
C VAL A 6 -3.97 -2.96 8.22
N ALA A 7 -2.90 -2.53 8.90
CA ALA A 7 -2.39 -1.16 8.80
C ALA A 7 -1.78 -0.85 7.42
N LEU A 8 -1.03 -1.80 6.85
CA LEU A 8 -0.42 -1.68 5.53
C LEU A 8 -1.43 -1.79 4.38
N GLU A 9 -2.58 -2.44 4.57
CA GLU A 9 -3.69 -2.35 3.60
C GLU A 9 -4.54 -1.09 3.77
N ALA A 10 -4.75 -0.64 5.01
CA ALA A 10 -5.67 0.45 5.31
C ALA A 10 -5.15 1.81 4.84
N ASN A 11 -3.86 2.08 5.02
CA ASN A 11 -3.29 3.38 4.65
C ASN A 11 -3.29 3.62 3.13
N PRO A 12 -2.90 2.65 2.27
CA PRO A 12 -3.06 2.76 0.83
C PRO A 12 -4.50 2.93 0.39
N LYS A 13 -5.47 2.21 0.96
CA LYS A 13 -6.89 2.37 0.61
C LYS A 13 -7.42 3.76 0.99
N ARG A 14 -6.99 4.32 2.11
CA ARG A 14 -7.34 5.70 2.52
C ARG A 14 -6.75 6.72 1.57
N CYS A 15 -5.44 6.68 1.36
CA CYS A 15 -4.74 7.71 0.59
C CYS A 15 -4.98 7.57 -0.92
N GLY A 16 -5.13 6.35 -1.42
CA GLY A 16 -5.39 6.03 -2.82
C GLY A 16 -6.78 6.41 -3.33
N SER A 17 -7.63 6.97 -2.47
CA SER A 17 -8.90 7.59 -2.89
C SER A 17 -8.76 9.06 -3.32
N TYR A 18 -7.56 9.63 -3.19
CA TYR A 18 -7.24 11.00 -3.59
C TYR A 18 -7.23 11.14 -5.11
N ASP A 19 -7.88 12.19 -5.60
CA ASP A 19 -7.93 12.61 -7.00
C ASP A 19 -7.30 14.00 -7.13
N MET A 20 -6.11 14.04 -7.72
CA MET A 20 -5.27 15.22 -7.87
C MET A 20 -5.91 16.29 -8.78
N PRO A 21 -6.52 15.93 -9.93
CA PRO A 21 -7.25 16.89 -10.77
C PRO A 21 -8.36 17.68 -10.05
N SER A 22 -9.18 17.02 -9.20
CA SER A 22 -10.23 17.72 -8.45
C SER A 22 -9.79 18.22 -7.08
N GLY A 23 -8.65 17.76 -6.55
CA GLY A 23 -8.20 18.03 -5.19
C GLY A 23 -9.11 17.42 -4.11
N THR A 24 -9.83 16.34 -4.44
CA THR A 24 -10.80 15.68 -3.55
C THR A 24 -10.38 14.25 -3.19
N GLY A 25 -10.92 13.71 -2.10
CA GLY A 25 -10.64 12.35 -1.64
C GLY A 25 -9.87 12.32 -0.32
N ARG A 26 -9.46 11.10 0.11
CA ARG A 26 -8.86 10.74 1.41
C ARG A 26 -9.86 10.56 2.56
N THR A 27 -10.07 9.31 2.98
CA THR A 27 -10.95 8.95 4.12
C THR A 27 -10.24 9.09 5.47
N VAL A 28 -10.98 9.58 6.46
CA VAL A 28 -10.54 9.88 7.84
C VAL A 28 -10.03 8.64 8.59
N VAL A 29 -9.02 8.81 9.44
CA VAL A 29 -8.63 7.77 10.41
C VAL A 29 -9.74 7.59 11.45
N GLY A 30 -10.29 6.37 11.53
CA GLY A 30 -11.42 6.05 12.40
C GLY A 30 -12.79 6.10 11.72
N GLN A 31 -12.88 6.39 10.42
CA GLN A 31 -14.09 6.11 9.63
C GLN A 31 -14.01 4.70 9.01
N PRO A 32 -15.13 3.93 9.00
CA PRO A 32 -15.21 2.68 8.25
C PRO A 32 -14.88 2.93 6.77
N LEU A 33 -14.07 2.07 6.14
CA LEU A 33 -13.80 2.15 4.68
C LEU A 33 -14.98 1.63 3.84
N VAL A 34 -16.21 1.87 4.30
CA VAL A 34 -17.43 1.50 3.56
C VAL A 34 -17.55 2.45 2.37
N GLY A 35 -17.45 1.91 1.14
CA GLY A 35 -17.61 2.68 -0.09
C GLY A 35 -16.35 3.41 -0.59
N VAL A 36 -15.15 2.99 -0.18
CA VAL A 36 -13.88 3.55 -0.74
C VAL A 36 -13.37 2.75 -1.94
N GLY A 37 -13.95 1.57 -2.19
CA GLY A 37 -13.84 0.87 -3.45
C GLY A 37 -15.16 0.14 -3.77
N GLY A 38 -15.26 -0.44 -4.96
CA GLY A 38 -16.51 -0.96 -5.51
C GLY A 38 -17.20 -2.00 -4.61
N SER A 39 -18.39 -2.46 -5.01
CA SER A 39 -19.33 -3.29 -4.22
C SER A 39 -18.81 -4.59 -3.57
N LYS A 40 -17.50 -4.86 -3.61
CA LYS A 40 -16.79 -6.00 -3.05
C LYS A 40 -15.83 -5.63 -1.90
N ASP A 41 -15.57 -4.36 -1.60
CA ASP A 41 -14.62 -3.95 -0.54
C ASP A 41 -15.17 -4.00 0.91
N SER A 42 -16.19 -4.82 1.16
CA SER A 42 -16.80 -4.95 2.49
C SER A 42 -15.87 -5.66 3.47
N GLY A 43 -15.22 -4.93 4.38
CA GLY A 43 -14.65 -5.55 5.59
C GLY A 43 -13.60 -4.78 6.39
N LEU A 44 -12.96 -3.74 5.85
CA LEU A 44 -11.91 -3.04 6.60
C LEU A 44 -12.50 -1.98 7.55
N VAL A 45 -12.78 -2.39 8.79
CA VAL A 45 -13.14 -1.50 9.90
C VAL A 45 -11.88 -1.19 10.70
N VAL A 46 -11.22 -0.07 10.40
CA VAL A 46 -10.09 0.46 11.20
C VAL A 46 -10.63 1.51 12.16
N THR A 47 -11.47 1.10 13.11
CA THR A 47 -11.98 1.97 14.18
C THR A 47 -11.25 1.79 15.51
N ASP A 48 -10.53 0.67 15.72
CA ASP A 48 -10.01 0.30 17.04
C ASP A 48 -8.50 0.51 17.24
N PHE A 49 -7.82 1.23 16.34
CA PHE A 49 -6.40 1.53 16.54
C PHE A 49 -6.20 2.87 17.26
N SER A 50 -6.03 2.81 18.58
CA SER A 50 -5.44 3.88 19.40
C SER A 50 -4.38 3.27 20.31
N PRO A 51 -3.10 3.17 19.89
CA PRO A 51 -2.05 2.60 20.73
C PRO A 51 -1.84 3.47 21.98
N ASP A 52 -1.61 2.84 23.13
CA ASP A 52 -1.18 3.55 24.34
C ASP A 52 0.26 4.02 24.19
N LEU A 53 0.40 5.30 23.82
CA LEU A 53 1.67 5.98 23.57
C LEU A 53 2.42 6.37 24.86
N SER A 54 1.89 6.06 26.05
CA SER A 54 2.53 6.42 27.33
C SER A 54 3.68 5.48 27.73
N SER A 55 3.79 4.32 27.08
CA SER A 55 4.80 3.32 27.39
C SER A 55 6.10 3.54 26.60
N LYS A 56 7.23 3.58 27.32
CA LYS A 56 8.57 3.72 26.73
C LYS A 56 8.90 2.43 25.96
N PRO A 57 9.33 2.50 24.69
CA PRO A 57 9.59 1.30 23.91
C PRO A 57 10.77 0.50 24.48
N PRO A 58 10.73 -0.84 24.42
CA PRO A 58 11.86 -1.68 24.85
C PRO A 58 13.10 -1.45 23.98
N GLU A 59 14.29 -1.68 24.54
CA GLU A 59 15.57 -1.51 23.85
C GLU A 59 15.67 -2.41 22.61
N MET A 60 16.00 -1.80 21.46
CA MET A 60 15.92 -2.41 20.12
C MET A 60 17.24 -3.09 19.73
N THR A 61 17.19 -4.33 19.22
CA THR A 61 18.36 -5.03 18.65
C THR A 61 18.36 -4.97 17.11
N PRO A 62 19.51 -5.19 16.43
CA PRO A 62 19.66 -4.94 14.98
C PRO A 62 18.68 -5.68 14.05
N SER A 63 18.14 -6.83 14.45
CA SER A 63 17.17 -7.59 13.64
C SER A 63 15.75 -6.98 13.65
N TRP A 64 15.48 -6.01 14.54
CA TRP A 64 14.17 -5.35 14.68
C TRP A 64 14.04 -4.08 13.80
N ASN A 65 15.13 -3.64 13.16
CA ASN A 65 15.22 -2.33 12.53
C ASN A 65 14.45 -2.16 11.21
N LEU A 66 14.07 -3.24 10.52
CA LEU A 66 13.45 -3.12 9.20
C LEU A 66 11.92 -3.23 9.26
N LYS A 67 11.41 -4.24 9.97
CA LYS A 67 9.98 -4.55 10.08
C LYS A 67 9.19 -3.52 10.90
N MET A 68 9.78 -3.06 12.01
CA MET A 68 9.25 -1.96 12.81
C MET A 68 9.73 -0.59 12.31
N GLY A 69 10.80 -0.55 11.49
CA GLY A 69 11.40 0.69 10.99
C GLY A 69 10.47 1.43 10.05
N VAL A 70 9.88 0.74 9.07
CA VAL A 70 8.91 1.33 8.13
C VAL A 70 7.62 1.71 8.85
N GLU A 71 7.12 0.85 9.73
CA GLU A 71 5.87 1.07 10.47
C GLU A 71 5.98 2.23 11.47
N LEU A 72 7.04 2.28 12.29
CA LEU A 72 7.33 3.42 13.16
C LEU A 72 7.72 4.66 12.37
N PHE A 73 8.39 4.55 11.22
CA PHE A 73 8.74 5.72 10.42
C PHE A 73 7.49 6.37 9.81
N VAL A 74 6.64 5.58 9.15
CA VAL A 74 5.37 6.06 8.58
C VAL A 74 4.46 6.60 9.69
N PHE A 75 4.31 5.88 10.80
CA PHE A 75 3.49 6.33 11.92
C PHE A 75 4.09 7.58 12.61
N ARG A 76 5.41 7.68 12.79
CA ARG A 76 6.07 8.87 13.37
C ARG A 76 6.01 10.07 12.45
N VAL A 77 6.18 9.89 11.14
CA VAL A 77 6.02 10.98 10.15
C VAL A 77 4.58 11.48 10.17
N TYR A 78 3.62 10.56 10.13
CA TYR A 78 2.19 10.85 10.20
C TYR A 78 1.80 11.63 11.48
N MET A 79 2.21 11.14 12.66
CA MET A 79 1.88 11.79 13.93
C MET A 79 2.58 13.15 14.08
N LYS A 80 3.84 13.26 13.62
CA LYS A 80 4.58 14.52 13.63
C LYS A 80 3.97 15.57 12.71
N TYR A 81 3.46 15.18 11.53
CA TYR A 81 2.75 16.10 10.64
C TYR A 81 1.40 16.54 11.20
N LYS A 82 0.67 15.63 11.84
CA LYS A 82 -0.60 15.94 12.51
C LYS A 82 -0.43 16.99 13.61
N GLU A 83 0.59 16.83 14.45
CA GLU A 83 0.91 17.75 15.55
C GLU A 83 1.48 19.09 15.06
N LEU A 84 2.40 19.09 14.08
CA LEU A 84 3.08 20.31 13.63
C LEU A 84 2.23 21.22 12.75
N TYR A 85 1.31 20.67 11.94
CA TYR A 85 0.60 21.43 10.91
C TYR A 85 -0.90 21.60 11.18
N GLY A 86 -1.41 21.15 12.33
CA GLY A 86 -2.83 21.32 12.69
C GLY A 86 -3.77 20.64 11.69
N TRP A 87 -3.40 19.43 11.27
CA TRP A 87 -4.12 18.68 10.24
C TRP A 87 -5.55 18.34 10.69
N ASN A 88 -6.53 18.83 9.92
CA ASN A 88 -7.94 18.53 10.11
C ASN A 88 -8.42 17.55 9.03
N ASP A 89 -8.90 16.40 9.46
CA ASP A 89 -9.55 15.41 8.61
C ASP A 89 -10.79 16.02 7.92
N LYS A 90 -10.86 15.95 6.58
CA LYS A 90 -12.09 16.32 5.85
C LYS A 90 -13.12 15.19 6.05
N LYS A 91 -14.35 15.54 6.44
CA LYS A 91 -15.40 14.56 6.75
C LYS A 91 -16.06 13.90 5.51
N GLU A 92 -15.70 14.34 4.31
CA GLU A 92 -16.34 13.88 3.08
C GLU A 92 -15.77 12.52 2.63
N ILE A 93 -16.68 11.58 2.36
CA ILE A 93 -16.33 10.27 1.81
C ILE A 93 -16.05 10.45 0.32
N PRO A 94 -14.90 10.00 -0.21
CA PRO A 94 -14.59 10.05 -1.63
C PRO A 94 -15.62 9.25 -2.45
N ASN A 95 -15.82 9.63 -3.72
CA ASN A 95 -16.65 8.82 -4.63
C ASN A 95 -16.05 7.41 -4.81
N GLU A 96 -16.91 6.39 -4.88
CA GLU A 96 -16.53 5.01 -5.18
C GLU A 96 -15.80 4.88 -6.54
N GLY A 97 -15.00 3.82 -6.68
CA GLY A 97 -14.38 3.44 -7.95
C GLY A 97 -13.01 4.07 -8.25
N ARG A 98 -12.41 4.76 -7.27
CA ARG A 98 -11.08 5.38 -7.43
C ARG A 98 -9.90 4.44 -7.18
N LEU A 99 -10.15 3.31 -6.52
CA LEU A 99 -9.11 2.31 -6.23
C LEU A 99 -8.83 1.43 -7.46
N PRO A 100 -7.62 0.86 -7.58
CA PRO A 100 -7.26 0.01 -8.70
C PRO A 100 -8.09 -1.29 -8.72
N ASP A 101 -8.48 -1.72 -9.92
CA ASP A 101 -9.21 -2.98 -10.14
C ASP A 101 -8.20 -4.08 -10.46
N ALA A 102 -8.15 -5.09 -9.59
CA ALA A 102 -7.26 -6.23 -9.69
C ALA A 102 -7.39 -7.05 -10.99
N THR A 103 -8.48 -6.87 -11.75
CA THR A 103 -8.76 -7.60 -13.00
C THR A 103 -8.26 -6.90 -14.26
N LYS A 104 -7.75 -5.66 -14.15
CA LYS A 104 -7.28 -4.86 -15.28
C LYS A 104 -5.74 -4.90 -15.42
N GLY A 105 -5.20 -4.17 -16.40
CA GLY A 105 -3.77 -4.14 -16.74
C GLY A 105 -3.13 -2.75 -16.60
N ASN A 106 -1.99 -2.55 -17.26
CA ASN A 106 -1.10 -1.39 -17.05
C ASN A 106 -1.74 -0.02 -17.36
N ASP A 107 -2.61 0.06 -18.38
CA ASP A 107 -3.32 1.32 -18.69
C ASP A 107 -4.17 1.79 -17.51
N HIS A 108 -4.87 0.85 -16.85
CA HIS A 108 -5.66 1.15 -15.65
C HIS A 108 -4.78 1.50 -14.46
N LEU A 109 -3.61 0.87 -14.33
CA LEU A 109 -2.66 1.24 -13.28
C LEU A 109 -2.16 2.68 -13.47
N ARG A 110 -1.86 3.10 -14.70
CA ARG A 110 -1.44 4.50 -14.97
C ARG A 110 -2.59 5.50 -14.81
N GLU A 111 -3.81 5.17 -15.26
CA GLU A 111 -5.00 5.99 -15.03
C GLU A 111 -5.20 6.27 -13.54
N VAL A 112 -5.08 5.24 -12.69
CA VAL A 112 -5.27 5.37 -11.25
C VAL A 112 -4.07 6.02 -10.56
N PHE A 113 -2.85 5.51 -10.73
CA PHE A 113 -1.71 6.00 -9.95
C PHE A 113 -1.10 7.28 -10.53
N VAL A 114 -1.05 7.43 -11.85
CA VAL A 114 -0.42 8.61 -12.48
C VAL A 114 -1.44 9.71 -12.69
N GLU A 115 -2.52 9.45 -13.42
CA GLU A 115 -3.48 10.50 -13.79
C GLU A 115 -4.32 10.96 -12.59
N THR A 116 -4.80 10.00 -11.79
CA THR A 116 -5.66 10.29 -10.63
C THR A 116 -4.82 10.70 -9.41
N MET A 117 -3.79 9.93 -9.03
CA MET A 117 -3.02 10.21 -7.81
C MET A 117 -1.80 11.13 -8.00
N GLY A 118 -1.30 11.33 -9.23
CA GLY A 118 -0.11 12.13 -9.48
C GLY A 118 1.21 11.44 -9.10
N LEU A 119 1.22 10.11 -9.02
CA LEU A 119 2.41 9.30 -8.78
C LEU A 119 3.12 8.96 -10.10
N GLU A 120 4.28 8.31 -10.01
CA GLU A 120 5.12 7.94 -11.15
C GLU A 120 5.10 6.43 -11.42
N ASP A 121 5.54 6.01 -12.60
CA ASP A 121 5.64 4.59 -12.98
C ASP A 121 6.46 3.75 -11.98
N ILE A 122 7.50 4.35 -11.38
CA ILE A 122 8.29 3.69 -10.32
C ILE A 122 7.43 3.42 -9.08
N ASP A 123 6.61 4.38 -8.68
CA ASP A 123 5.78 4.27 -7.49
C ASP A 123 4.76 3.12 -7.65
N ILE A 124 4.23 2.87 -8.86
CA ILE A 124 3.32 1.75 -9.15
C ILE A 124 3.97 0.40 -8.83
N VAL A 125 5.15 0.15 -9.41
CA VAL A 125 5.84 -1.13 -9.26
C VAL A 125 6.30 -1.34 -7.82
N THR A 126 6.85 -0.29 -7.23
CA THR A 126 7.35 -0.35 -5.86
C THR A 126 6.22 -0.55 -4.86
N LEU A 127 5.11 0.18 -4.97
CA LEU A 127 3.95 0.02 -4.07
C LEU A 127 3.27 -1.34 -4.23
N SER A 128 3.28 -1.92 -5.44
CA SER A 128 2.80 -3.29 -5.69
C SER A 128 3.62 -4.33 -4.90
N GLY A 129 4.89 -4.05 -4.62
CA GLY A 129 5.73 -4.82 -3.69
C GLY A 129 5.17 -4.93 -2.27
N GLY A 130 4.21 -4.10 -1.87
CA GLY A 130 3.47 -4.21 -0.62
C GLY A 130 2.76 -5.56 -0.45
N HIS A 131 2.36 -6.21 -1.56
CA HIS A 131 1.79 -7.56 -1.56
C HIS A 131 2.76 -8.65 -1.05
N THR A 132 4.04 -8.32 -0.80
CA THR A 132 4.94 -9.24 -0.10
C THR A 132 4.39 -9.67 1.28
N LEU A 133 3.56 -8.82 1.88
CA LEU A 133 2.81 -9.09 3.11
C LEU A 133 1.33 -9.40 2.84
N GLY A 134 0.78 -10.32 3.64
CA GLY A 134 -0.63 -10.65 3.68
C GLY A 134 -1.10 -11.61 2.58
N GLY A 135 -2.41 -11.64 2.38
CA GLY A 135 -3.04 -12.47 1.36
C GLY A 135 -4.44 -11.99 0.98
N ALA A 136 -4.90 -12.38 -0.22
CA ALA A 136 -6.27 -12.12 -0.61
C ALA A 136 -7.23 -13.11 0.05
N HIS A 137 -8.45 -12.64 0.27
CA HIS A 137 -9.53 -13.42 0.86
C HIS A 137 -10.77 -13.39 -0.02
N LYS A 138 -11.32 -14.58 -0.30
CA LYS A 138 -12.39 -14.78 -1.28
C LYS A 138 -13.66 -14.00 -0.94
N GLU A 139 -13.97 -13.86 0.34
CA GLU A 139 -15.14 -13.11 0.82
C GLU A 139 -14.99 -11.59 0.67
N ARG A 140 -13.78 -11.10 0.44
CA ARG A 140 -13.48 -9.68 0.20
C ARG A 140 -13.34 -9.43 -1.29
N SER A 141 -12.26 -9.88 -1.90
CA SER A 141 -11.94 -9.53 -3.30
C SER A 141 -12.42 -10.55 -4.33
N GLY A 142 -12.81 -11.75 -3.89
CA GLY A 142 -13.05 -12.90 -4.78
C GLY A 142 -11.78 -13.67 -5.15
N PHE A 143 -10.60 -13.18 -4.75
CA PHE A 143 -9.31 -13.88 -4.85
C PHE A 143 -8.91 -14.49 -3.52
N GLU A 144 -8.06 -15.53 -3.53
CA GLU A 144 -7.68 -16.27 -2.33
C GLU A 144 -6.19 -16.61 -2.34
N GLY A 145 -5.53 -16.42 -1.21
CA GLY A 145 -4.17 -16.88 -0.94
C GLY A 145 -3.13 -15.78 -0.84
N PRO A 146 -1.94 -16.10 -0.28
CA PRO A 146 -0.84 -15.16 -0.16
C PRO A 146 -0.05 -15.02 -1.47
N TRP A 147 0.63 -13.89 -1.66
CA TRP A 147 1.57 -13.72 -2.77
C TRP A 147 2.93 -14.37 -2.51
N THR A 148 3.32 -14.50 -1.24
CA THR A 148 4.63 -15.02 -0.83
C THR A 148 4.47 -16.23 0.09
N SER A 149 5.54 -17.03 0.18
CA SER A 149 5.57 -18.19 1.09
C SER A 149 5.63 -17.76 2.57
N ASN A 150 6.08 -16.54 2.85
CA ASN A 150 6.20 -15.96 4.18
C ASN A 150 5.43 -14.62 4.26
N PRO A 151 4.08 -14.65 4.25
CA PRO A 151 3.25 -13.43 4.14
C PRO A 151 3.32 -12.49 5.35
N LEU A 152 4.15 -12.81 6.35
CA LEU A 152 4.39 -11.97 7.51
C LEU A 152 5.79 -11.34 7.49
N ILE A 153 6.57 -11.49 6.42
CA ILE A 153 7.90 -10.90 6.28
C ILE A 153 7.86 -9.86 5.16
N PHE A 154 8.35 -8.65 5.46
CA PHE A 154 8.52 -7.61 4.45
C PHE A 154 9.90 -7.76 3.84
N ASP A 155 9.94 -8.34 2.65
CA ASP A 155 11.14 -8.62 1.86
C ASP A 155 10.80 -8.48 0.36
N ASN A 156 11.78 -8.69 -0.52
CA ASN A 156 11.55 -8.62 -1.96
C ASN A 156 10.92 -9.89 -2.59
N SER A 157 10.42 -10.84 -1.78
CA SER A 157 9.87 -12.13 -2.25
C SER A 157 8.72 -11.96 -3.24
N TYR A 158 7.93 -10.88 -3.15
CA TYR A 158 6.90 -10.57 -4.14
C TYR A 158 7.45 -10.56 -5.56
N PHE A 159 8.56 -9.84 -5.80
CA PHE A 159 9.16 -9.72 -7.14
C PHE A 159 9.81 -11.03 -7.58
N ILE A 160 10.47 -11.74 -6.66
CA ILE A 160 11.08 -13.04 -6.91
C ILE A 160 10.01 -14.05 -7.36
N GLU A 161 8.94 -14.18 -6.58
CA GLU A 161 7.84 -15.10 -6.88
C GLU A 161 7.12 -14.65 -8.15
N LEU A 162 6.95 -13.35 -8.40
CA LEU A 162 6.34 -12.83 -9.63
C LEU A 162 7.09 -13.30 -10.89
N LEU A 163 8.42 -13.14 -10.92
CA LEU A 163 9.29 -13.60 -12.02
C LEU A 163 9.33 -15.13 -12.16
N ALA A 164 9.18 -15.87 -11.06
CA ALA A 164 9.22 -17.34 -11.07
C ALA A 164 8.01 -18.00 -11.78
N GLY A 165 6.97 -17.24 -12.13
CA GLY A 165 5.76 -17.79 -12.77
C GLY A 165 4.79 -18.47 -11.80
N GLU A 166 3.73 -19.10 -12.31
CA GLU A 166 2.66 -19.66 -11.47
C GLU A 166 3.17 -20.75 -10.53
N LYS A 167 2.83 -20.65 -9.24
CA LYS A 167 3.22 -21.62 -8.20
C LYS A 167 2.01 -21.99 -7.37
N LYS A 168 1.79 -23.31 -7.21
CA LYS A 168 0.64 -23.83 -6.46
C LYS A 168 0.64 -23.26 -5.02
N GLY A 169 -0.45 -22.61 -4.65
CA GLY A 169 -0.63 -22.05 -3.31
C GLY A 169 -0.21 -20.59 -3.16
N LEU A 170 0.38 -19.99 -4.20
CA LEU A 170 0.64 -18.55 -4.25
C LEU A 170 -0.31 -17.86 -5.22
N LEU A 171 -0.69 -16.64 -4.88
CA LEU A 171 -1.56 -15.78 -5.67
C LEU A 171 -0.76 -14.88 -6.60
N LYS A 172 -1.31 -14.66 -7.79
CA LYS A 172 -0.90 -13.60 -8.72
C LYS A 172 -2.14 -13.00 -9.37
N LEU A 173 -2.42 -11.74 -9.06
CA LEU A 173 -3.52 -11.01 -9.69
C LEU A 173 -3.18 -10.70 -11.16
N PRO A 174 -4.19 -10.48 -12.01
CA PRO A 174 -3.98 -9.92 -13.35
C PRO A 174 -3.14 -8.64 -13.34
N THR A 175 -3.35 -7.74 -12.39
CA THR A 175 -2.53 -6.53 -12.22
C THR A 175 -1.07 -6.81 -11.88
N ASP A 176 -0.77 -7.83 -11.06
CA ASP A 176 0.62 -8.21 -10.76
C ASP A 176 1.33 -8.72 -12.02
N LYS A 177 0.63 -9.53 -12.82
CA LYS A 177 1.16 -10.09 -14.06
C LYS A 177 1.39 -9.02 -15.11
N ALA A 178 0.52 -8.01 -15.16
CA ALA A 178 0.65 -6.90 -16.11
C ALA A 178 1.99 -6.16 -15.96
N LEU A 179 2.57 -6.11 -14.74
CA LEU A 179 3.90 -5.53 -14.49
C LEU A 179 5.02 -6.19 -15.32
N LEU A 180 4.86 -7.46 -15.69
CA LEU A 180 5.83 -8.21 -16.51
C LEU A 180 5.70 -7.94 -18.01
N GLU A 181 4.60 -7.33 -18.44
CA GLU A 181 4.30 -7.07 -19.85
C GLU A 181 4.71 -5.65 -20.28
N ASP A 182 4.88 -4.74 -19.31
CA ASP A 182 5.24 -3.36 -19.57
C ASP A 182 6.75 -3.15 -19.72
N PRO A 183 7.23 -2.43 -20.76
CA PRO A 183 8.65 -2.19 -20.96
C PRO A 183 9.29 -1.26 -19.91
N ILE A 184 8.49 -0.47 -19.18
CA ILE A 184 8.95 0.38 -18.08
C ILE A 184 8.88 -0.36 -16.74
N PHE A 185 7.79 -1.11 -16.49
CA PHE A 185 7.63 -1.81 -15.21
C PHE A 185 8.53 -3.02 -15.06
N ARG A 186 8.69 -3.82 -16.12
CA ARG A 186 9.46 -5.07 -16.03
C ARG A 186 10.91 -4.87 -15.58
N PRO A 187 11.68 -3.88 -16.10
CA PRO A 187 13.02 -3.61 -15.58
C PRO A 187 13.06 -3.29 -14.08
N LEU A 188 12.03 -2.64 -13.54
CA LEU A 188 11.91 -2.37 -12.11
C LEU A 188 11.60 -3.65 -11.31
N VAL A 189 10.72 -4.50 -11.83
CA VAL A 189 10.47 -5.83 -11.23
C VAL A 189 11.75 -6.66 -11.17
N GLU A 190 12.51 -6.69 -12.27
CA GLU A 190 13.78 -7.41 -12.35
C GLU A 190 14.83 -6.80 -11.41
N LYS A 191 14.91 -5.47 -11.30
CA LYS A 191 15.76 -4.76 -10.34
C LYS A 191 15.44 -5.19 -8.90
N TYR A 192 14.18 -5.09 -8.50
CA TYR A 192 13.79 -5.36 -7.10
C TYR A 192 13.87 -6.84 -6.73
N ALA A 193 13.73 -7.75 -7.69
CA ALA A 193 13.92 -9.18 -7.44
C ALA A 193 15.38 -9.56 -7.08
N VAL A 194 16.37 -8.78 -7.53
CA VAL A 194 17.80 -9.06 -7.27
C VAL A 194 18.44 -8.10 -6.28
N ASP A 195 17.83 -6.94 -6.03
CA ASP A 195 18.33 -5.89 -5.14
C ASP A 195 17.22 -5.45 -4.16
N GLU A 196 17.19 -6.11 -3.01
CA GLU A 196 16.23 -5.83 -1.93
C GLU A 196 16.46 -4.45 -1.30
N ASP A 197 17.71 -4.00 -1.16
CA ASP A 197 18.01 -2.68 -0.59
C ASP A 197 17.45 -1.57 -1.48
N ALA A 198 17.56 -1.73 -2.81
CA ALA A 198 16.96 -0.79 -3.75
C ALA A 198 15.42 -0.82 -3.69
N PHE A 199 14.80 -2.00 -3.48
CA PHE A 199 13.37 -2.09 -3.24
C PHE A 199 12.97 -1.29 -1.99
N PHE A 200 13.65 -1.51 -0.86
CA PHE A 200 13.30 -0.81 0.38
C PHE A 200 13.50 0.69 0.30
N ALA A 201 14.57 1.14 -0.35
CA ALA A 201 14.83 2.57 -0.55
C ALA A 201 13.72 3.24 -1.36
N ASP A 202 13.35 2.64 -2.50
CA ASP A 202 12.29 3.18 -3.35
C ASP A 202 10.91 3.04 -2.67
N TYR A 203 10.67 1.97 -1.89
CA TYR A 203 9.40 1.74 -1.19
C TYR A 203 9.15 2.80 -0.11
N ALA A 204 10.19 3.17 0.64
CA ALA A 204 10.06 4.24 1.63
C ALA A 204 9.64 5.57 0.96
N VAL A 205 10.22 5.91 -0.19
CA VAL A 205 9.88 7.13 -0.94
C VAL A 205 8.47 7.06 -1.51
N SER A 206 8.13 5.97 -2.20
CA SER A 206 6.83 5.78 -2.85
C SER A 206 5.69 5.76 -1.81
N HIS A 207 5.90 5.06 -0.69
CA HIS A 207 4.91 4.98 0.38
C HIS A 207 4.75 6.33 1.12
N MET A 208 5.82 7.13 1.23
CA MET A 208 5.75 8.50 1.74
C MET A 208 4.90 9.38 0.81
N LYS A 209 5.18 9.39 -0.51
CA LYS A 209 4.37 10.12 -1.50
C LYS A 209 2.89 9.74 -1.42
N LEU A 210 2.60 8.43 -1.39
CA LEU A 210 1.24 7.91 -1.23
C LEU A 210 0.59 8.44 0.07
N SER A 211 1.31 8.41 1.18
CA SER A 211 0.81 8.86 2.48
C SER A 211 0.57 10.38 2.54
N GLU A 212 1.28 11.16 1.73
CA GLU A 212 1.20 12.62 1.66
C GLU A 212 0.25 13.16 0.58
N LEU A 213 -0.43 12.28 -0.19
CA LEU A 213 -1.40 12.70 -1.20
C LEU A 213 -2.47 13.65 -0.61
N GLY A 214 -2.62 14.81 -1.25
CA GLY A 214 -3.52 15.88 -0.81
C GLY A 214 -3.02 16.78 0.31
N PHE A 215 -1.75 16.65 0.73
CA PHE A 215 -1.13 17.53 1.75
C PHE A 215 0.00 18.41 1.25
N ALA A 216 0.82 17.94 0.31
CA ALA A 216 1.81 18.80 -0.32
C ALA A 216 1.07 19.84 -1.16
N LYS A 217 1.37 21.13 -0.97
CA LYS A 217 0.98 22.15 -1.95
C LYS A 217 1.63 21.78 -3.28
N ALA A 218 0.82 21.60 -4.32
CA ALA A 218 1.27 21.65 -5.69
C ALA A 218 1.98 22.99 -5.98
#